data_AF-A0A1B8PKS9-F1
#
_entry.id   AF-A0A1B8PKS9-F1
#
_cell.length_a   1.000
_cell.length_b   1.000
_cell.length_c   1.000
_cell.angle_alpha   90.00
_cell.angle_beta   90.00
_cell.angle_gamma   90.00
#
_symmetry.space_group_name_H-M   'P 1'
#
loop_
_entity.id
_entity.type
_entity.pdbx_description
1 polymer ?
#
loop_
_entity_poly.entity_id
_entity_poly.type
_entity_poly.pdbx_seq_one_letter_code
_entity_poly.pdbx_strand_id
1 'polypeptide(L)'
;MISQELAHKLLTKNPYFNVSGLSSSEANYICERIKETLKPIQDEVNNLETHTSSLDGEALDNFKKVNDIDTKLANIGHLYAISAFFRSAIKEKDRRLDILNTKIKQVRDEQERLLEEIDMEELGALLNVDMEDYLLTLPLSDVIIYKTAEARASHIGKFIHNFDKIRTSLNKKERISFKEVGEQVFKIHHTPLYDLDELQKLQNYLLAEHREHESTVNAYKAKFREFQNKSLVVYEEEYNKRFHERQILLNERVNIQTQKLISIKNEIANFKIIIPNEFQSIIDELLTIKPL
;
A
#
# COMPACT_ATOMS: atom_id res chain seq x y z
N MET A 1 -1.67 10.76 10.26
CA MET A 1 -1.90 11.25 11.65
C MET A 1 -2.82 12.47 11.62
N ILE A 2 -3.68 12.64 12.63
CA ILE A 2 -4.38 13.93 12.83
C ILE A 2 -3.40 14.93 13.45
N SER A 3 -3.23 16.09 12.81
CA SER A 3 -2.39 17.14 13.39
C SER A 3 -3.04 17.69 14.67
N GLN A 4 -2.22 18.18 15.60
CA GLN A 4 -2.72 18.85 16.80
C GLN A 4 -3.63 20.03 16.45
N GLU A 5 -3.27 20.77 15.40
CA GLU A 5 -4.08 21.88 14.88
C GLU A 5 -5.46 21.42 14.39
N LEU A 6 -5.54 20.32 13.64
CA LEU A 6 -6.81 19.80 13.17
C LEU A 6 -7.65 19.24 14.34
N ALA A 7 -7.03 18.56 15.30
CA ALA A 7 -7.72 18.10 16.50
C ALA A 7 -8.31 19.29 17.28
N HIS A 8 -7.53 20.34 17.49
CA HIS A 8 -7.98 21.58 18.13
C HIS A 8 -9.15 22.23 17.36
N LYS A 9 -9.05 22.31 16.03
CA LYS A 9 -10.12 22.85 15.17
C LYS A 9 -11.41 22.03 15.22
N LEU A 10 -11.33 20.71 15.34
CA LEU A 10 -12.51 19.85 15.45
C LEU A 10 -13.16 19.92 16.84
N LEU A 11 -12.35 20.09 17.88
CA LEU A 11 -12.79 20.15 19.27
C LEU A 11 -13.25 21.54 19.71
N THR A 12 -12.99 22.59 18.91
CA THR A 12 -13.48 23.94 19.24
C THR A 12 -15.00 23.96 19.33
N LYS A 13 -15.52 24.46 20.44
CA LYS A 13 -16.96 24.54 20.67
C LYS A 13 -17.60 25.73 19.95
N ASN A 14 -16.83 26.79 19.72
CA ASN A 14 -17.33 28.00 19.07
C ASN A 14 -17.62 27.78 17.56
N PRO A 15 -18.62 28.49 16.99
CA PRO A 15 -19.61 29.34 17.68
C PRO A 15 -20.87 28.58 18.12
N TYR A 16 -21.00 27.28 17.78
CA TYR A 16 -22.29 26.58 17.81
C TYR A 16 -22.51 25.67 19.01
N PHE A 17 -21.46 25.25 19.70
CA PHE A 17 -21.52 24.14 20.64
C PHE A 17 -21.13 24.52 22.07
N ASN A 18 -21.60 23.73 23.03
CA ASN A 18 -21.20 23.78 24.44
C ASN A 18 -21.43 22.42 25.12
N VAL A 19 -21.19 22.35 26.44
CA VAL A 19 -21.52 21.19 27.29
C VAL A 19 -23.02 21.06 27.57
N SER A 20 -23.74 22.17 27.62
CA SER A 20 -25.19 22.23 27.81
C SER A 20 -25.87 22.83 26.59
N GLY A 21 -27.09 22.37 26.29
CA GLY A 21 -27.88 22.81 25.14
C GLY A 21 -28.58 21.64 24.47
N LEU A 22 -28.91 21.81 23.21
CA LEU A 22 -29.72 20.88 22.43
C LEU A 22 -28.86 19.80 21.76
N SER A 23 -29.36 18.57 21.69
CA SER A 23 -28.88 17.59 20.73
C SER A 23 -29.24 18.02 19.29
N SER A 24 -28.57 17.42 18.30
CA SER A 24 -28.92 17.65 16.88
C SER A 24 -30.38 17.32 16.59
N SER A 25 -30.92 16.28 17.23
CA SER A 25 -32.32 15.87 17.07
C SER A 25 -33.29 16.89 17.66
N GLU A 26 -33.00 17.42 18.85
CA GLU A 26 -33.82 18.47 19.48
C GLU A 26 -33.77 19.78 18.66
N ALA A 27 -32.59 20.19 18.20
CA ALA A 27 -32.45 21.35 17.32
C ALA A 27 -33.20 21.16 15.99
N ASN A 28 -33.17 19.95 15.42
CA ASN A 28 -33.94 19.63 14.22
C ASN A 28 -35.45 19.68 14.47
N TYR A 29 -35.91 19.19 15.62
CA TYR A 29 -37.31 19.29 16.01
C TYR A 29 -37.77 20.75 16.08
N ILE A 30 -36.96 21.64 16.66
CA ILE A 30 -37.26 23.09 16.68
C ILE A 30 -37.33 23.65 15.25
N CYS A 31 -36.42 23.26 14.35
CA CYS A 31 -36.48 23.69 12.95
C CYS A 31 -37.77 23.27 12.24
N GLU A 32 -38.27 22.06 12.50
CA GLU A 32 -39.55 21.61 11.94
C GLU A 32 -40.72 22.39 12.54
N ARG A 33 -40.68 22.67 13.85
CA ARG A 33 -41.72 23.47 14.50
C ARG A 33 -41.75 24.91 13.99
N ILE A 34 -40.59 25.52 13.79
CA ILE A 34 -40.46 26.82 13.13
C ILE A 34 -41.14 26.80 11.76
N LYS A 35 -40.90 25.76 10.96
CA LYS A 35 -41.50 25.64 9.62
C LYS A 35 -43.02 25.57 9.66
N GLU A 36 -43.59 24.86 10.64
CA GLU A 36 -45.04 24.82 10.89
C GLU A 36 -45.59 26.20 11.27
N THR A 37 -44.94 26.92 12.19
CA THR A 37 -45.38 28.24 12.67
C THR A 37 -45.21 29.33 11.61
N LEU A 38 -44.17 29.23 10.79
CA LEU A 38 -43.80 30.24 9.80
C LEU A 38 -44.77 30.25 8.61
N LYS A 39 -45.31 29.10 8.21
CA LYS A 39 -46.13 28.97 7.00
C LYS A 39 -47.42 29.82 7.04
N PRO A 40 -48.27 29.78 8.10
CA PRO A 40 -49.47 30.62 8.16
C PRO A 40 -49.16 32.12 8.14
N ILE A 41 -48.09 32.54 8.83
CA ILE A 41 -47.70 33.96 8.89
C ILE A 41 -47.22 34.43 7.51
N GLN A 42 -46.48 33.59 6.79
CA GLN A 42 -46.08 33.87 5.41
C GLN A 42 -47.26 33.92 4.46
N ASP A 43 -48.20 32.98 4.57
CA ASP A 43 -49.38 32.94 3.71
C ASP A 43 -50.25 34.19 3.93
N GLU A 44 -50.38 34.69 5.16
CA GLU A 44 -51.06 35.95 5.45
C GLU A 44 -50.35 37.16 4.82
N VAL A 45 -49.02 37.25 4.92
CA VAL A 45 -48.25 38.40 4.42
C VAL A 45 -48.08 38.36 2.89
N ASN A 46 -48.03 37.18 2.28
CA ASN A 46 -47.84 37.03 0.84
C ASN A 46 -49.14 37.24 0.05
N ASN A 47 -50.29 36.96 0.65
CA ASN A 47 -51.61 37.10 0.00
C ASN A 47 -52.30 38.41 0.42
N LEU A 48 -51.55 39.52 0.45
CA LEU A 48 -52.09 40.84 0.76
C LEU A 48 -52.99 41.34 -0.37
N GLU A 49 -54.28 41.45 -0.08
CA GLU A 49 -55.27 42.02 -0.99
C GLU A 49 -55.52 43.49 -0.65
N THR A 50 -55.63 44.32 -1.69
CA THR A 50 -55.75 45.78 -1.55
C THR A 50 -57.19 46.27 -1.61
N HIS A 51 -58.10 45.48 -2.17
CA HIS A 51 -59.49 45.87 -2.42
C HIS A 51 -60.40 44.67 -2.14
N THR A 52 -61.60 44.94 -1.64
CA THR A 52 -62.71 43.97 -1.53
C THR A 52 -63.82 44.39 -2.50
N SER A 53 -64.54 43.44 -3.07
CA SER A 53 -65.61 43.64 -4.04
C SER A 53 -66.96 43.24 -3.43
N SER A 54 -68.00 44.03 -3.71
CA SER A 54 -69.38 43.69 -3.37
C SER A 54 -70.34 44.01 -4.52
N LEU A 55 -71.43 43.26 -4.61
CA LEU A 55 -72.52 43.48 -5.56
C LEU A 55 -73.82 43.56 -4.77
N ASP A 56 -74.57 44.66 -4.94
CA ASP A 56 -75.86 44.90 -4.26
C ASP A 56 -75.84 44.73 -2.73
N GLY A 57 -74.69 44.98 -2.11
CA GLY A 57 -74.48 44.84 -0.66
C GLY A 57 -74.02 43.46 -0.19
N GLU A 58 -73.96 42.47 -1.09
CA GLU A 58 -73.38 41.15 -0.81
C GLU A 58 -71.88 41.13 -1.17
N ALA A 59 -71.06 40.60 -0.26
CA ALA A 59 -69.62 40.49 -0.48
C ALA A 59 -69.31 39.40 -1.53
N LEU A 60 -68.56 39.76 -2.57
CA LEU A 60 -68.12 38.81 -3.61
C LEU A 60 -66.82 38.10 -3.24
N ASP A 61 -66.08 38.64 -2.27
CA ASP A 61 -64.86 38.05 -1.71
C ASP A 61 -64.87 38.12 -0.18
N ASN A 62 -63.89 37.45 0.42
CA ASN A 62 -63.69 37.39 1.86
C ASN A 62 -62.34 37.99 2.29
N PHE A 63 -61.78 38.87 1.47
CA PHE A 63 -60.46 39.44 1.75
C PHE A 63 -60.50 40.29 3.02
N LYS A 64 -59.47 40.14 3.84
CA LYS A 64 -59.35 40.85 5.12
C LYS A 64 -58.06 41.64 5.12
N LYS A 65 -58.14 42.86 5.67
CA LYS A 65 -56.94 43.65 5.96
C LYS A 65 -56.07 42.88 6.94
N VAL A 66 -54.81 42.67 6.56
CA VAL A 66 -53.78 42.14 7.47
C VAL A 66 -53.28 43.30 8.33
N ASN A 67 -53.37 43.15 9.65
CA ASN A 67 -52.84 44.11 10.62
C ASN A 67 -51.40 43.74 11.02
N ASP A 68 -50.64 44.72 11.51
CA ASP A 68 -49.31 44.53 12.12
C ASP A 68 -48.28 43.82 11.21
N ILE A 69 -48.28 44.18 9.92
CA ILE A 69 -47.43 43.57 8.89
C ILE A 69 -45.94 43.68 9.24
N ASP A 70 -45.51 44.82 9.79
CA ASP A 70 -44.14 45.05 10.26
C ASP A 70 -43.72 44.04 11.34
N THR A 71 -44.61 43.78 12.30
CA THR A 71 -44.39 42.80 13.38
C THR A 71 -44.35 41.37 12.82
N LYS A 72 -45.25 41.03 11.88
CA LYS A 72 -45.26 39.72 11.21
C LYS A 72 -43.98 39.47 10.41
N LEU A 73 -43.50 40.47 9.66
CA LEU A 73 -42.25 40.41 8.91
C LEU A 73 -41.04 40.24 9.84
N ALA A 74 -40.98 40.97 10.96
CA ALA A 74 -39.93 40.80 11.96
C ALA A 74 -39.92 39.37 12.54
N ASN A 75 -41.10 38.82 12.85
CA ASN A 75 -41.22 37.45 13.34
C ASN A 75 -40.73 36.41 12.32
N ILE A 76 -41.11 36.56 11.04
CA ILE A 76 -40.59 35.72 9.95
C ILE A 76 -39.06 35.77 9.92
N GLY A 77 -38.47 36.97 10.03
CA GLY A 77 -37.03 37.15 10.07
C GLY A 77 -36.36 36.41 11.23
N HIS A 78 -36.89 36.55 12.45
CA HIS A 78 -36.36 35.84 13.62
C HIS A 78 -36.45 34.32 13.49
N LEU A 79 -37.60 33.80 13.06
CA LEU A 79 -37.82 32.37 12.85
C LEU A 79 -36.83 31.80 11.81
N TYR A 80 -36.59 32.51 10.71
CA TYR A 80 -35.56 32.12 9.74
C TYR A 80 -34.15 32.17 10.33
N ALA A 81 -33.81 33.19 11.10
CA ALA A 81 -32.49 33.31 11.73
C ALA A 81 -32.21 32.15 12.69
N ILE A 82 -33.18 31.80 13.54
CA ILE A 82 -33.09 30.66 14.47
C ILE A 82 -32.91 29.36 13.67
N SER A 83 -33.74 29.15 12.64
CA SER A 83 -33.67 27.95 11.81
C SER A 83 -32.33 27.83 11.07
N ALA A 84 -31.82 28.94 10.54
CA ALA A 84 -30.52 28.99 9.87
C ALA A 84 -29.36 28.70 10.83
N PHE A 85 -29.41 29.23 12.06
CA PHE A 85 -28.43 28.96 13.09
C PHE A 85 -28.37 27.47 13.44
N PHE A 86 -29.52 26.85 13.75
CA PHE A 86 -29.56 25.43 14.12
C PHE A 86 -29.18 24.50 12.96
N ARG A 87 -29.64 24.78 11.73
CA ARG A 87 -29.21 23.99 10.56
C ARG A 87 -27.71 24.09 10.32
N SER A 88 -27.11 25.27 10.52
CA SER A 88 -25.66 25.46 10.39
C SER A 88 -24.90 24.69 11.46
N ALA A 89 -25.37 24.72 12.71
CA ALA A 89 -24.79 23.96 13.82
C ALA A 89 -24.84 22.44 13.59
N ILE A 90 -25.98 21.92 13.15
CA ILE A 90 -26.16 20.49 12.81
C ILE A 90 -25.18 20.11 11.70
N LYS A 91 -25.18 20.84 10.59
CA LYS A 91 -24.31 20.58 9.44
C LYS A 91 -22.83 20.62 9.81
N GLU A 92 -22.42 21.55 10.67
CA GLU A 92 -21.04 21.64 11.12
C GLU A 92 -20.64 20.43 11.99
N LYS A 93 -21.53 19.95 12.86
CA LYS A 93 -21.29 18.73 13.64
C LYS A 93 -21.14 17.51 12.75
N ASP A 94 -22.05 17.33 11.80
CA ASP A 94 -22.02 16.21 10.85
C ASP A 94 -20.74 16.23 10.02
N ARG A 95 -20.35 17.41 9.51
CA ARG A 95 -19.09 17.60 8.77
C ARG A 95 -17.87 17.17 9.58
N ARG A 96 -17.81 17.50 10.88
CA ARG A 96 -16.70 17.11 11.76
C ARG A 96 -16.66 15.59 11.98
N LEU A 97 -17.82 14.96 12.16
CA LEU A 97 -17.92 13.51 12.29
C LEU A 97 -17.49 12.80 10.99
N ASP A 98 -17.86 13.33 9.83
CA ASP A 98 -17.45 12.80 8.53
C ASP A 98 -15.95 12.88 8.29
N ILE A 99 -15.30 13.99 8.65
CA ILE A 99 -13.84 14.11 8.61
C ILE A 99 -13.19 13.00 9.43
N LEU A 100 -13.69 12.73 10.64
CA LEU A 100 -13.15 11.69 11.50
C LEU A 100 -13.43 10.29 10.95
N ASN A 101 -14.62 10.03 10.41
CA ASN A 101 -14.96 8.75 9.78
C ASN A 101 -14.00 8.44 8.60
N THR A 102 -13.72 9.43 7.77
CA THR A 102 -12.76 9.30 6.67
C THR A 102 -11.35 9.02 7.19
N LYS A 103 -10.91 9.76 8.21
CA LYS A 103 -9.59 9.52 8.82
C LYS A 103 -9.47 8.15 9.45
N ILE A 104 -10.50 7.66 10.14
CA ILE A 104 -10.53 6.32 10.75
C ILE A 104 -10.34 5.25 9.66
N LYS A 105 -11.04 5.36 8.52
CA LYS A 105 -10.90 4.43 7.40
C LYS A 105 -9.48 4.40 6.81
N GLN A 106 -8.77 5.53 6.87
CA GLN A 106 -7.43 5.69 6.30
C GLN A 106 -6.29 5.37 7.26
N VAL A 107 -6.57 5.09 8.55
CA VAL A 107 -5.51 4.90 9.57
C VAL A 107 -4.52 3.82 9.17
N ARG A 108 -5.01 2.67 8.69
CA ARG A 108 -4.16 1.53 8.33
C ARG A 108 -3.14 1.92 7.26
N ASP A 109 -3.62 2.43 6.13
CA ASP A 109 -2.79 2.83 5.01
C ASP A 109 -1.81 3.95 5.39
N GLU A 110 -2.23 4.90 6.23
CA GLU A 110 -1.35 5.95 6.75
C GLU A 110 -0.25 5.39 7.65
N GLN A 111 -0.57 4.47 8.56
CA GLN A 111 0.43 3.87 9.45
C GLN A 111 1.39 2.96 8.69
N GLU A 112 0.89 2.22 7.70
CA GLU A 112 1.71 1.36 6.86
C GLU A 112 2.76 2.16 6.08
N ARG A 113 2.39 3.33 5.52
CA ARG A 113 3.35 4.24 4.86
C ARG A 113 4.38 4.87 5.78
N LEU A 114 4.13 4.91 7.10
CA LEU A 114 5.03 5.48 8.10
C LEU A 114 5.92 4.42 8.77
N LEU A 115 5.63 3.14 8.57
CA LEU A 115 6.50 2.07 9.02
C LEU A 115 7.63 1.89 8.02
N GLU A 116 8.84 1.76 8.55
CA GLU A 116 9.99 1.35 7.78
C GLU A 116 9.73 0.01 7.08
N GLU A 117 10.31 -0.12 5.89
CA GLU A 117 10.29 -1.38 5.15
C GLU A 117 11.23 -2.39 5.81
N ILE A 118 11.01 -3.66 5.51
CA ILE A 118 11.91 -4.72 5.99
C ILE A 118 13.25 -4.52 5.30
N ASP A 119 14.33 -4.48 6.07
CA ASP A 119 15.68 -4.45 5.51
C ASP A 119 15.96 -5.76 4.76
N MET A 120 16.12 -5.61 3.44
CA MET A 120 16.37 -6.71 2.51
C MET A 120 17.85 -6.92 2.21
N GLU A 121 18.77 -6.09 2.71
CA GLU A 121 20.19 -6.20 2.38
C GLU A 121 20.78 -7.51 2.95
N GLU A 122 20.60 -7.74 4.25
CA GLU A 122 21.04 -8.98 4.92
C GLU A 122 20.30 -10.22 4.39
N LEU A 123 19.00 -10.07 4.12
CA LEU A 123 18.19 -11.17 3.59
C LEU A 123 18.59 -11.52 2.15
N GLY A 124 18.97 -10.52 1.36
CA GLY A 124 19.42 -10.70 -0.02
C GLY A 124 20.70 -11.54 -0.11
N ALA A 125 21.58 -11.45 0.89
CA ALA A 125 22.78 -12.29 0.96
C ALA A 125 22.45 -13.77 1.14
N LEU A 126 21.38 -14.11 1.87
CA LEU A 126 20.93 -15.49 2.04
C LEU A 126 20.31 -16.08 0.77
N LEU A 127 19.68 -15.25 -0.07
CA LEU A 127 19.04 -15.69 -1.31
C LEU A 127 20.06 -15.94 -2.44
N ASN A 128 21.11 -15.10 -2.50
CA ASN A 128 22.04 -15.03 -3.62
C ASN A 128 23.37 -15.73 -3.33
N VAL A 129 23.36 -16.83 -2.58
CA VAL A 129 24.57 -17.59 -2.28
C VAL A 129 25.14 -18.27 -3.54
N ASP A 130 26.45 -18.17 -3.71
CA ASP A 130 27.18 -18.76 -4.84
C ASP A 130 28.11 -19.92 -4.43
N MET A 131 28.83 -20.47 -5.42
CA MET A 131 29.73 -21.61 -5.18
C MET A 131 30.91 -21.19 -4.29
N GLU A 132 31.41 -19.97 -4.45
CA GLU A 132 32.50 -19.41 -3.66
C GLU A 132 32.10 -19.28 -2.18
N ASP A 133 30.88 -18.82 -1.89
CA ASP A 133 30.33 -18.78 -0.52
C ASP A 133 30.30 -20.18 0.11
N TYR A 134 29.84 -21.17 -0.64
CA TYR A 134 29.83 -22.55 -0.16
C TYR A 134 31.25 -23.08 0.09
N LEU A 135 32.21 -22.79 -0.79
CA LEU A 135 33.60 -23.22 -0.60
C LEU A 135 34.24 -22.62 0.65
N LEU A 136 33.87 -21.39 1.04
CA LEU A 136 34.34 -20.76 2.29
C LEU A 136 33.89 -21.51 3.54
N THR A 137 32.84 -22.33 3.44
CA THR A 137 32.34 -23.16 4.55
C THR A 137 33.06 -24.51 4.67
N LEU A 138 33.86 -24.89 3.67
CA LEU A 138 34.50 -26.20 3.61
C LEU A 138 35.91 -26.19 4.20
N PRO A 139 36.40 -27.35 4.67
CA PRO A 139 37.81 -27.53 4.99
C PRO A 139 38.69 -27.27 3.76
N LEU A 140 39.90 -26.75 3.97
CA LEU A 140 40.86 -26.48 2.89
C LEU A 140 41.12 -27.70 1.99
N SER A 141 41.13 -28.91 2.57
CA SER A 141 41.29 -30.16 1.80
C SER A 141 40.21 -30.34 0.73
N ASP A 142 38.96 -30.06 1.08
CA ASP A 142 37.81 -30.24 0.18
C ASP A 142 37.81 -29.17 -0.91
N VAL A 143 38.19 -27.94 -0.56
CA VAL A 143 38.38 -26.85 -1.52
C VAL A 143 39.46 -27.21 -2.55
N ILE A 144 40.60 -27.76 -2.10
CA ILE A 144 41.67 -28.22 -2.99
C ILE A 144 41.18 -29.35 -3.89
N ILE A 145 40.45 -30.34 -3.35
CA ILE A 145 39.89 -31.45 -4.13
C ILE A 145 38.96 -30.92 -5.23
N TYR A 146 38.02 -30.04 -4.87
CA TYR A 146 37.07 -29.47 -5.81
C TYR A 146 37.77 -28.65 -6.91
N LYS A 147 38.62 -27.69 -6.55
CA LYS A 147 39.30 -26.83 -7.53
C LYS A 147 40.27 -27.63 -8.41
N THR A 148 40.91 -28.68 -7.88
CA THR A 148 41.76 -29.58 -8.67
C THR A 148 40.92 -30.39 -9.66
N ALA A 149 39.79 -30.98 -9.22
CA ALA A 149 38.89 -31.72 -10.08
C ALA A 149 38.28 -30.83 -11.17
N GLU A 150 37.87 -29.61 -10.83
CA GLU A 150 37.34 -28.61 -11.77
C GLU A 150 38.37 -28.24 -12.85
N ALA A 151 39.60 -27.92 -12.44
CA ALA A 151 40.67 -27.58 -13.36
C ALA A 151 41.00 -28.77 -14.29
N ARG A 152 41.17 -29.97 -13.72
CA ARG A 152 41.49 -31.18 -14.50
C ARG A 152 40.38 -31.55 -15.46
N ALA A 153 39.12 -31.57 -15.02
CA ALA A 153 37.99 -31.82 -15.91
C ALA A 153 37.96 -30.80 -17.05
N SER A 154 38.12 -29.50 -16.77
CA SER A 154 38.12 -28.45 -17.80
C SER A 154 39.23 -28.63 -18.83
N HIS A 155 40.47 -28.85 -18.38
CA HIS A 155 41.63 -28.96 -19.27
C HIS A 155 41.65 -30.27 -20.06
N ILE A 156 41.35 -31.40 -19.40
CA ILE A 156 41.28 -32.71 -20.05
C ILE A 156 40.13 -32.72 -21.06
N GLY A 157 38.95 -32.22 -20.70
CA GLY A 157 37.79 -32.14 -21.60
C GLY A 157 38.07 -31.33 -22.86
N LYS A 158 38.69 -30.14 -22.69
CA LYS A 158 39.15 -29.31 -23.83
C LYS A 158 40.13 -30.05 -24.74
N PHE A 159 41.08 -30.80 -24.16
CA PHE A 159 42.07 -31.54 -24.94
C PHE A 159 41.44 -32.74 -25.68
N ILE A 160 40.50 -33.46 -25.05
CA ILE A 160 39.79 -34.59 -25.66
C ILE A 160 39.08 -34.15 -26.96
N HIS A 161 38.47 -32.97 -26.99
CA HIS A 161 37.85 -32.42 -28.19
C HIS A 161 38.82 -32.21 -29.37
N ASN A 162 40.14 -32.23 -29.15
CA ASN A 162 41.14 -32.09 -30.20
C ASN A 162 41.55 -33.44 -30.85
N PHE A 163 41.17 -34.59 -30.29
CA PHE A 163 41.64 -35.89 -30.76
C PHE A 163 41.23 -36.21 -32.21
N ASP A 164 40.04 -35.79 -32.65
CA ASP A 164 39.61 -36.00 -34.05
C ASP A 164 40.51 -35.26 -35.04
N LYS A 165 40.95 -34.06 -34.67
CA LYS A 165 41.90 -33.27 -35.47
C LYS A 165 43.28 -33.92 -35.50
N ILE A 166 43.76 -34.40 -34.34
CA ILE A 166 45.04 -35.10 -34.21
C ILE A 166 45.03 -36.38 -35.07
N ARG A 167 43.98 -37.20 -34.98
CA ARG A 167 43.81 -38.42 -35.77
C ARG A 167 43.74 -38.13 -37.27
N THR A 168 43.02 -37.09 -37.67
CA THR A 168 42.95 -36.65 -39.06
C THR A 168 44.31 -36.19 -39.59
N SER A 169 45.07 -35.45 -38.78
CA SER A 169 46.42 -34.98 -39.14
C SER A 169 47.40 -36.13 -39.32
N LEU A 170 47.34 -37.14 -38.44
CA LEU A 170 48.17 -38.33 -38.53
C LEU A 170 47.93 -39.12 -39.83
N ASN A 171 46.66 -39.26 -40.25
CA ASN A 171 46.29 -40.00 -41.45
C ASN A 171 46.55 -39.24 -42.76
N LYS A 172 46.50 -37.90 -42.74
CA LYS A 172 46.68 -37.08 -43.95
C LYS A 172 48.13 -36.81 -44.33
N LYS A 173 49.08 -36.98 -43.41
CA LYS A 173 50.49 -36.65 -43.66
C LYS A 173 51.17 -37.78 -44.45
N GLU A 174 51.63 -37.47 -45.65
CA GLU A 174 52.35 -38.41 -46.49
C GLU A 174 53.65 -38.89 -45.80
N ARG A 175 53.93 -40.19 -45.84
CA ARG A 175 55.13 -40.78 -45.23
C ARG A 175 56.41 -40.42 -45.96
N ILE A 176 56.31 -40.04 -47.22
CA ILE A 176 57.42 -39.61 -48.06
C ILE A 176 56.97 -38.36 -48.79
N SER A 177 57.75 -37.29 -48.69
CA SER A 177 57.59 -36.11 -49.54
C SER A 177 58.91 -35.79 -50.23
N PHE A 178 58.85 -35.15 -51.39
CA PHE A 178 60.04 -34.69 -52.09
C PHE A 178 60.21 -33.18 -51.90
N LYS A 179 61.43 -32.73 -51.58
CA LYS A 179 61.76 -31.32 -51.45
C LYS A 179 62.90 -30.97 -52.39
N GLU A 180 62.66 -30.03 -53.29
CA GLU A 180 63.66 -29.53 -54.22
C GLU A 180 64.44 -28.38 -53.58
N VAL A 181 65.77 -28.46 -53.63
CA VAL A 181 66.68 -27.39 -53.18
C VAL A 181 67.73 -27.22 -54.27
N GLY A 182 67.60 -26.18 -55.08
CA GLY A 182 68.39 -26.03 -56.31
C GLY A 182 67.92 -27.01 -57.39
N GLU A 183 68.85 -27.72 -58.05
CA GLU A 183 68.54 -28.75 -59.06
C GLU A 183 68.40 -30.17 -58.47
N GLN A 184 68.45 -30.31 -57.13
CA GLN A 184 68.43 -31.61 -56.45
C GLN A 184 67.11 -31.84 -55.70
N VAL A 185 66.54 -33.03 -55.89
CA VAL A 185 65.33 -33.49 -55.20
C VAL A 185 65.71 -34.40 -54.03
N PHE A 186 65.41 -33.96 -52.82
CA PHE A 186 65.62 -34.74 -51.60
C PHE A 186 64.36 -35.51 -51.22
N LYS A 187 64.51 -36.82 -50.97
CA LYS A 187 63.45 -37.66 -50.41
C LYS A 187 63.40 -37.47 -48.89
N ILE A 188 62.34 -36.83 -48.40
CA ILE A 188 62.09 -36.64 -46.97
C ILE A 188 61.21 -37.77 -46.48
N HIS A 189 61.68 -38.47 -45.45
CA HIS A 189 60.91 -39.48 -44.74
C HIS A 189 60.21 -38.84 -43.54
N HIS A 190 58.88 -38.91 -43.51
CA HIS A 190 58.06 -38.50 -42.37
C HIS A 190 57.71 -39.73 -41.56
N THR A 191 58.37 -39.90 -40.41
CA THR A 191 58.03 -40.96 -39.45
C THR A 191 57.01 -40.40 -38.46
N PRO A 192 55.82 -41.03 -38.34
CA PRO A 192 54.87 -40.68 -37.28
C PRO A 192 55.52 -40.80 -35.91
N LEU A 193 55.31 -39.81 -35.04
CA LEU A 193 55.80 -39.84 -33.65
C LEU A 193 54.96 -40.73 -32.73
N TYR A 194 53.72 -40.99 -33.12
CA TYR A 194 52.74 -41.80 -32.40
C TYR A 194 52.01 -42.68 -33.41
N ASP A 195 51.56 -43.85 -32.98
CA ASP A 195 50.65 -44.68 -33.77
C ASP A 195 49.18 -44.49 -33.33
N LEU A 196 48.25 -45.03 -34.13
CA LEU A 196 46.81 -44.86 -33.88
C LEU A 196 46.33 -45.61 -32.63
N ASP A 197 46.94 -46.75 -32.28
CA ASP A 197 46.57 -47.55 -31.11
C ASP A 197 47.03 -46.85 -29.82
N GLU A 198 48.23 -46.29 -29.82
CA GLU A 198 48.77 -45.46 -28.74
C GLU A 198 47.88 -44.23 -28.48
N LEU A 199 47.51 -43.49 -29.53
CA LEU A 199 46.61 -42.35 -29.40
C LEU A 199 45.21 -42.76 -28.93
N GLN A 200 44.68 -43.90 -29.38
CA GLN A 200 43.39 -44.39 -28.93
C GLN A 200 43.40 -44.79 -27.45
N LYS A 201 44.48 -45.43 -26.98
CA LYS A 201 44.68 -45.77 -25.57
C LYS A 201 44.76 -44.51 -24.70
N LEU A 202 45.52 -43.50 -25.14
CA LEU A 202 45.60 -42.21 -24.46
C LEU A 202 44.24 -41.51 -24.40
N GLN A 203 43.49 -41.49 -25.50
CA GLN A 203 42.14 -40.91 -25.54
C GLN A 203 41.22 -41.59 -24.52
N ASN A 204 41.23 -42.92 -24.46
CA ASN A 204 40.40 -43.69 -23.53
C ASN A 204 40.78 -43.43 -22.07
N TYR A 205 42.08 -43.37 -21.77
CA TYR A 205 42.59 -43.00 -20.44
C TYR A 205 42.10 -41.61 -20.01
N LEU A 206 42.28 -40.61 -20.87
CA LEU A 206 41.86 -39.24 -20.59
C LEU A 206 40.35 -39.11 -20.45
N LEU A 207 39.57 -39.85 -21.26
CA LEU A 207 38.11 -39.91 -21.11
C LEU A 207 37.69 -40.50 -19.76
N ALA A 208 38.39 -41.52 -19.26
CA ALA A 208 38.12 -42.10 -17.95
C ALA A 208 38.46 -41.12 -16.82
N GLU A 209 39.65 -40.49 -16.89
CA GLU A 209 40.10 -39.49 -15.91
C GLU A 209 39.18 -38.26 -15.88
N HIS A 210 38.74 -37.79 -17.05
CA HIS A 210 37.76 -36.71 -17.17
C HIS A 210 36.45 -37.04 -16.44
N ARG A 211 35.90 -38.25 -16.66
CA ARG A 211 34.64 -38.69 -16.03
C ARG A 211 34.76 -38.76 -14.50
N GLU A 212 35.90 -39.18 -13.99
CA GLU A 212 36.15 -39.23 -12.54
C GLU A 212 36.17 -37.82 -11.92
N HIS A 213 36.88 -36.88 -12.56
CA HIS A 213 36.92 -35.49 -12.11
C HIS A 213 35.57 -34.78 -12.28
N GLU A 214 34.84 -35.02 -13.37
CA GLU A 214 33.47 -34.53 -13.53
C GLU A 214 32.53 -35.08 -12.47
N SER A 215 32.63 -36.37 -12.13
CA SER A 215 31.84 -36.97 -11.07
C SER A 215 32.08 -36.27 -9.73
N THR A 216 33.34 -35.97 -9.43
CA THR A 216 33.73 -35.21 -8.23
C THR A 216 33.13 -33.80 -8.26
N VAL A 217 33.27 -33.05 -9.36
CA VAL A 217 32.69 -31.71 -9.52
C VAL A 217 31.17 -31.73 -9.33
N ASN A 218 30.49 -32.73 -9.92
CA ASN A 218 29.04 -32.88 -9.81
C ASN A 218 28.59 -33.22 -8.39
N ALA A 219 29.36 -34.00 -7.64
CA ALA A 219 29.09 -34.27 -6.23
C ALA A 219 29.13 -32.99 -5.39
N TYR A 220 30.13 -32.11 -5.59
CA TYR A 220 30.18 -30.82 -4.92
C TYR A 220 29.07 -29.87 -5.36
N LYS A 221 28.70 -29.87 -6.65
CA LYS A 221 27.54 -29.11 -7.15
C LYS A 221 26.23 -29.58 -6.51
N ALA A 222 26.08 -30.87 -6.24
CA ALA A 222 24.91 -31.40 -5.54
C ALA A 222 24.87 -30.90 -4.09
N LYS A 223 25.99 -30.97 -3.37
CA LYS A 223 26.10 -30.42 -2.00
C LYS A 223 25.89 -28.91 -1.96
N PHE A 224 26.36 -28.18 -2.97
CA PHE A 224 26.08 -26.76 -3.11
C PHE A 224 24.58 -26.48 -3.23
N ARG A 225 23.84 -27.26 -4.03
CA ARG A 225 22.36 -27.11 -4.09
C ARG A 225 21.70 -27.35 -2.74
N GLU A 226 22.17 -28.32 -1.95
CA GLU A 226 21.68 -28.52 -0.59
C GLU A 226 21.98 -27.31 0.31
N PHE A 227 23.17 -26.72 0.18
CA PHE A 227 23.54 -25.48 0.87
C PHE A 227 22.63 -24.31 0.47
N GLN A 228 22.36 -24.14 -0.83
CA GLN A 228 21.41 -23.12 -1.33
C GLN A 228 20.01 -23.32 -0.73
N ASN A 229 19.50 -24.54 -0.71
CA ASN A 229 18.19 -24.84 -0.13
C ASN A 229 18.14 -24.54 1.37
N LYS A 230 19.20 -24.85 2.13
CA LYS A 230 19.28 -24.50 3.55
C LYS A 230 19.29 -22.99 3.75
N SER A 231 20.06 -22.25 2.94
CA SER A 231 20.09 -20.79 2.97
C SER A 231 18.70 -20.19 2.69
N LEU A 232 17.97 -20.77 1.73
CA LEU A 232 16.60 -20.37 1.41
C LEU A 232 15.64 -20.59 2.59
N VAL A 233 15.72 -21.73 3.28
CA VAL A 233 14.90 -21.99 4.47
C VAL A 233 15.17 -20.94 5.56
N VAL A 234 16.44 -20.63 5.83
CA VAL A 234 16.82 -19.59 6.80
C VAL A 234 16.30 -18.22 6.36
N TYR A 235 16.40 -17.88 5.08
CA TYR A 235 15.82 -16.66 4.51
C TYR A 235 14.32 -16.58 4.77
N GLU A 236 13.56 -17.65 4.48
CA GLU A 236 12.12 -17.68 4.67
C GLU A 236 11.73 -17.51 6.14
N GLU A 237 12.44 -18.19 7.05
CA GLU A 237 12.23 -18.08 8.50
C GLU A 237 12.46 -16.65 9.00
N GLU A 238 13.60 -16.03 8.65
CA GLU A 238 13.94 -14.67 9.06
C GLU A 238 13.03 -13.62 8.42
N TYR A 239 12.69 -13.77 7.14
CA TYR A 239 11.73 -12.90 6.47
C TYR A 239 10.35 -12.97 7.15
N ASN A 240 9.85 -14.18 7.41
CA ASN A 240 8.55 -14.36 8.06
C ASN A 240 8.54 -13.77 9.47
N LYS A 241 9.64 -13.92 10.22
CA LYS A 241 9.79 -13.32 11.54
C LYS A 241 9.74 -11.78 11.49
N ARG A 242 10.59 -11.15 10.66
CA ARG A 242 10.62 -9.69 10.48
C ARG A 242 9.28 -9.16 9.99
N PHE A 243 8.64 -9.87 9.07
CA PHE A 243 7.30 -9.54 8.58
C PHE A 243 6.26 -9.61 9.69
N HIS A 244 6.28 -10.66 10.52
CA HIS A 244 5.35 -10.81 11.63
C HIS A 244 5.52 -9.70 12.68
N GLU A 245 6.76 -9.43 13.09
CA GLU A 245 7.10 -8.32 14.00
C GLU A 245 6.60 -6.97 13.46
N ARG A 246 6.80 -6.72 12.16
CA ARG A 246 6.28 -5.53 11.49
C ARG A 246 4.75 -5.47 11.52
N GLN A 247 4.05 -6.58 11.28
CA GLN A 247 2.59 -6.62 11.33
C GLN A 247 2.04 -6.38 12.73
N ILE A 248 2.70 -6.92 13.77
CA ILE A 248 2.36 -6.62 15.18
C ILE A 248 2.46 -5.12 15.43
N LEU A 249 3.61 -4.51 15.08
CA LEU A 249 3.84 -3.08 15.27
C LEU A 249 2.84 -2.22 14.50
N LEU A 250 2.51 -2.59 13.26
CA LEU A 250 1.48 -1.93 12.46
C LEU A 250 0.13 -1.99 13.15
N ASN A 251 -0.30 -3.17 13.62
CA ASN A 251 -1.58 -3.35 14.29
C ASN A 251 -1.66 -2.54 15.59
N GLU A 252 -0.58 -2.50 16.38
CA GLU A 252 -0.50 -1.66 17.59
C GLU A 252 -0.66 -0.17 17.26
N ARG A 253 0.11 0.34 16.28
CA ARG A 253 0.02 1.75 15.86
C ARG A 253 -1.38 2.10 15.32
N VAL A 254 -1.97 1.21 14.52
CA VAL A 254 -3.32 1.36 13.99
C VAL A 254 -4.34 1.40 15.11
N ASN A 255 -4.23 0.51 16.10
CA ASN A 255 -5.14 0.48 17.25
C ASN A 255 -5.04 1.79 18.06
N ILE A 256 -3.83 2.21 18.46
CA ILE A 256 -3.60 3.45 19.21
C ILE A 256 -4.21 4.66 18.48
N GLN A 257 -3.91 4.80 17.19
CA GLN A 257 -4.38 5.95 16.41
C GLN A 257 -5.90 5.90 16.18
N THR A 258 -6.46 4.70 15.99
CA THR A 258 -7.91 4.51 15.86
C THR A 258 -8.63 4.87 17.15
N GLN A 259 -8.16 4.40 18.31
CA GLN A 259 -8.73 4.74 19.61
C GLN A 259 -8.71 6.24 19.87
N LYS A 260 -7.60 6.93 19.53
CA LYS A 260 -7.50 8.38 19.63
C LYS A 260 -8.56 9.09 18.78
N LEU A 261 -8.77 8.65 17.53
CA LEU A 261 -9.78 9.25 16.64
C LEU A 261 -11.22 8.93 17.11
N ILE A 262 -11.48 7.73 17.62
CA ILE A 262 -12.76 7.34 18.21
C ILE A 262 -13.08 8.19 19.44
N SER A 263 -12.10 8.43 20.30
CA SER A 263 -12.26 9.30 21.48
C SER A 263 -12.68 10.72 21.08
N ILE A 264 -11.99 11.33 20.11
CA ILE A 264 -12.35 12.66 19.58
C ILE A 264 -13.75 12.62 18.94
N LYS A 265 -14.07 11.56 18.18
CA LYS A 265 -15.38 11.39 17.55
C LYS A 265 -16.50 11.35 18.60
N ASN A 266 -16.30 10.60 19.68
CA ASN A 266 -17.27 10.50 20.77
C ASN A 266 -17.45 11.85 21.49
N GLU A 267 -16.36 12.60 21.68
CA GLU A 267 -16.44 13.94 22.26
C GLU A 267 -17.30 14.88 21.39
N ILE A 268 -17.05 14.91 20.07
CA ILE A 268 -17.83 15.73 19.13
C ILE A 268 -19.29 15.24 19.05
N ALA A 269 -19.52 13.93 19.06
CA ALA A 269 -20.88 13.38 19.07
C ALA A 269 -21.69 13.86 20.28
N ASN A 270 -21.01 14.12 21.41
CA ASN A 270 -21.62 14.63 22.64
C ASN A 270 -21.75 16.16 22.68
N PHE A 271 -21.24 16.90 21.70
CA PHE A 271 -21.44 18.35 21.63
C PHE A 271 -22.93 18.69 21.58
N LYS A 272 -23.33 19.63 22.43
CA LYS A 272 -24.66 20.22 22.48
C LYS A 272 -24.66 21.54 21.75
N ILE A 273 -25.69 21.79 20.94
CA ILE A 273 -25.89 23.04 20.23
C ILE A 273 -26.40 24.09 21.22
N ILE A 274 -25.73 25.22 21.30
CA ILE A 274 -26.13 26.31 22.20
C ILE A 274 -27.44 26.93 21.74
N ILE A 275 -28.19 27.45 22.70
CA ILE A 275 -29.31 28.35 22.41
C ILE A 275 -28.80 29.77 22.68
N PRO A 276 -28.66 30.63 21.66
CA PRO A 276 -28.34 32.04 21.87
C PRO A 276 -29.41 32.71 22.73
N ASN A 277 -29.01 33.55 23.68
CA ASN A 277 -29.93 34.24 24.60
C ASN A 277 -31.04 35.01 23.85
N GLU A 278 -30.69 35.61 22.70
CA GLU A 278 -31.62 36.37 21.84
C GLU A 278 -32.75 35.51 21.27
N PHE A 279 -32.54 34.19 21.17
CA PHE A 279 -33.51 33.25 20.60
C PHE A 279 -34.32 32.51 21.67
N GLN A 280 -33.92 32.61 22.94
CA GLN A 280 -34.46 31.79 24.03
C GLN A 280 -35.98 31.96 24.18
N SER A 281 -36.47 33.19 24.26
CA SER A 281 -37.91 33.46 24.45
C SER A 281 -38.76 32.91 23.31
N ILE A 282 -38.30 33.09 22.07
CA ILE A 282 -39.02 32.63 20.86
C ILE A 282 -39.06 31.10 20.84
N ILE A 283 -37.97 30.44 21.20
CA ILE A 283 -37.90 28.98 21.28
C ILE A 283 -38.82 28.45 22.38
N ASP A 284 -38.84 29.08 23.55
CA ASP A 284 -39.70 28.68 24.66
C ASP A 284 -41.19 28.78 24.26
N GLU A 285 -41.59 29.85 23.55
CA GLU A 285 -42.94 29.99 22.99
C GLU A 285 -43.27 28.85 22.00
N LEU A 286 -42.37 28.56 21.06
CA LEU A 286 -42.56 27.48 20.07
C LEU A 286 -42.73 26.10 20.71
N LEU A 287 -42.06 25.85 21.84
CA LEU A 287 -42.12 24.57 22.55
C LEU A 287 -43.34 24.45 23.49
N THR A 288 -43.93 25.58 23.90
CA THR A 288 -45.09 25.61 24.80
C THR A 288 -46.42 25.38 24.05
N ILE A 289 -46.46 25.69 22.76
CA ILE A 289 -47.65 25.48 21.91
C ILE A 289 -47.83 23.99 21.62
N LYS A 290 -48.80 23.35 22.30
CA LYS A 290 -49.23 21.98 21.98
C LYS A 290 -49.85 21.95 20.58
N PRO A 291 -49.61 20.89 19.79
CA PRO A 291 -50.29 20.72 18.51
C PRO A 291 -51.81 20.63 18.77
N LEU A 292 -52.58 21.42 18.01
CA LEU A 292 -54.03 21.29 17.87
C LEU A 292 -54.37 19.98 17.17
#